data_AF-A0A952CSD0-F1
#
_entry.id   AF-A0A952CSD0-F1
#
_cell.length_a   1.000
_cell.length_b   1.000
_cell.length_c   1.000
_cell.angle_alpha   90.00
_cell.angle_beta   90.00
_cell.angle_gamma   90.00
#
_symmetry.space_group_name_H-M   'P 1'
#
loop_
_entity.id
_entity.type
_entity.pdbx_description
1 polymer ?
#
loop_
_entity_poly.entity_id
_entity_poly.type
_entity_poly.pdbx_seq_one_letter_code
_entity_poly.pdbx_strand_id
1 'polypeptide(L)'
;MKTDFFSGRRLAIATKHGKEKVIEPALSILDGVELFVPVGFDTDMYGTFSGEIERSSTPLESARRKCMDACTAYNCTLAISSEGSFGPHPYLPFVHADDEILLLLDLENNLEIKVRELTTTTNFNGQLLKNHEEVDAFARKALFPSHGLVLRRDKDATTDLTKGVADIQTLDKLVNVYLSKYGQVYVETDMRAMYNPTRMEVIGRAAKKLSDVILNTCPRCNTPGFDVTE
;
A
#
# COMPACT_ATOMS: atom_id res chain seq x y z
N MET A 1 20.32 -6.44 -15.65
CA MET A 1 19.83 -6.16 -17.02
C MET A 1 18.97 -4.91 -16.96
N LYS A 2 18.93 -4.15 -18.05
CA LYS A 2 18.08 -2.96 -18.19
C LYS A 2 17.31 -3.04 -19.50
N THR A 3 16.21 -2.32 -19.60
CA THR A 3 15.40 -2.17 -20.82
C THR A 3 15.28 -0.70 -21.19
N ASP A 4 15.43 -0.38 -22.47
CA ASP A 4 15.28 0.96 -23.06
C ASP A 4 13.92 1.13 -23.77
N PHE A 5 13.02 0.15 -23.66
CA PHE A 5 11.71 0.14 -24.33
C PHE A 5 10.87 1.40 -24.03
N PHE A 6 11.04 1.97 -22.84
CA PHE A 6 10.33 3.16 -22.38
C PHE A 6 11.18 4.44 -22.42
N SER A 7 12.39 4.38 -23.00
CA SER A 7 13.38 5.46 -22.96
C SER A 7 12.85 6.78 -23.52
N GLY A 8 13.26 7.90 -22.90
CA GLY A 8 12.83 9.25 -23.25
C GLY A 8 11.47 9.65 -22.67
N ARG A 9 10.83 8.79 -21.85
CA ARG A 9 9.53 9.05 -21.23
C ARG A 9 9.65 9.33 -19.74
N ARG A 10 8.58 9.88 -19.18
CA ARG A 10 8.42 10.15 -17.75
C ARG A 10 7.43 9.16 -17.15
N LEU A 11 7.80 8.51 -16.04
CA LEU A 11 6.97 7.54 -15.33
C LEU A 11 6.45 8.14 -14.03
N ALA A 12 5.12 8.23 -13.91
CA ALA A 12 4.46 8.67 -12.69
C ALA A 12 4.34 7.51 -11.68
N ILE A 13 4.91 7.67 -10.47
CA ILE A 13 4.71 6.73 -9.36
C ILE A 13 3.48 7.20 -8.57
N ALA A 14 2.29 6.82 -9.05
CA ALA A 14 0.97 7.19 -8.55
C ALA A 14 0.64 6.51 -7.21
N THR A 15 1.43 6.81 -6.19
CA THR A 15 1.32 6.24 -4.85
C THR A 15 1.47 7.32 -3.78
N LYS A 16 0.97 7.03 -2.57
CA LYS A 16 1.10 7.88 -1.37
C LYS A 16 1.73 7.06 -0.24
N HIS A 17 2.08 7.72 0.86
CA HIS A 17 2.63 7.11 2.08
C HIS A 17 4.04 6.53 1.94
N GLY A 18 4.90 7.15 1.13
CA GLY A 18 6.33 6.82 1.14
C GLY A 18 6.72 5.55 0.38
N LYS A 19 5.79 4.98 -0.41
CA LYS A 19 6.00 3.72 -1.14
C LYS A 19 7.03 3.86 -2.26
N GLU A 20 7.24 5.07 -2.78
CA GLU A 20 8.26 5.39 -3.76
C GLU A 20 9.65 4.92 -3.31
N LYS A 21 9.93 4.90 -2.00
CA LYS A 21 11.22 4.49 -1.42
C LYS A 21 11.63 3.06 -1.77
N VAL A 22 10.66 2.18 -2.00
CA VAL A 22 10.91 0.77 -2.38
C VAL A 22 10.57 0.49 -3.85
N ILE A 23 9.71 1.32 -4.46
CA ILE A 23 9.34 1.20 -5.87
C ILE A 23 10.43 1.78 -6.78
N GLU A 24 10.91 3.01 -6.50
CA GLU A 24 11.93 3.68 -7.33
C GLU A 24 13.21 2.84 -7.52
N PRO A 25 13.81 2.25 -6.47
CA PRO A 25 15.03 1.46 -6.65
C PRO A 25 14.82 0.22 -7.52
N ALA A 26 13.66 -0.43 -7.43
CA ALA A 26 13.32 -1.60 -8.26
C ALA A 26 13.17 -1.23 -9.74
N LEU A 27 12.78 0.01 -10.04
CA LEU A 27 12.61 0.52 -11.40
C LEU A 27 13.90 1.05 -12.04
N SER A 28 15.05 0.93 -11.37
CA SER A 28 16.37 1.25 -11.94
C SER A 28 16.73 0.43 -13.21
N ILE A 29 15.95 -0.61 -13.49
CA ILE A 29 16.01 -1.40 -14.72
C ILE A 29 15.52 -0.64 -15.96
N LEU A 30 14.75 0.44 -15.79
CA LEU A 30 14.20 1.26 -16.87
C LEU A 30 15.24 2.30 -17.31
N ASP A 31 15.93 2.03 -18.42
CA ASP A 31 16.96 2.93 -18.92
C ASP A 31 16.35 4.12 -19.68
N GLY A 32 16.84 5.32 -19.39
CA GLY A 32 16.36 6.55 -20.02
C GLY A 32 14.95 7.01 -19.60
N VAL A 33 14.38 6.46 -18.52
CA VAL A 33 13.07 6.87 -17.98
C VAL A 33 13.25 7.79 -16.78
N GLU A 34 12.59 8.94 -16.80
CA GLU A 34 12.53 9.85 -15.65
C GLU A 34 11.40 9.43 -14.71
N LEU A 35 11.75 8.92 -13.52
CA LEU A 35 10.77 8.59 -12.48
C LEU A 35 10.40 9.85 -11.70
N PHE A 36 9.11 10.05 -11.42
CA PHE A 36 8.67 11.12 -10.53
C PHE A 36 7.46 10.71 -9.69
N VAL A 37 7.39 11.27 -8.47
CA VAL A 37 6.21 11.15 -7.60
C VAL A 37 5.26 12.32 -7.88
N PRO A 38 4.01 12.06 -8.27
CA PRO A 38 3.04 13.13 -8.56
C PRO A 38 2.69 13.97 -7.32
N VAL A 39 3.04 15.27 -7.34
CA VAL A 39 2.83 16.19 -6.21
C VAL A 39 1.35 16.57 -6.09
N GLY A 40 0.72 16.29 -4.95
CA GLY A 40 -0.67 16.64 -4.69
C GLY A 40 -1.70 15.66 -5.25
N PHE A 41 -1.26 14.51 -5.75
CA PHE A 41 -2.16 13.44 -6.19
C PHE A 41 -2.71 12.68 -4.97
N ASP A 42 -3.95 12.98 -4.58
CA ASP A 42 -4.56 12.33 -3.43
C ASP A 42 -5.15 10.96 -3.77
N THR A 43 -4.35 9.92 -3.54
CA THR A 43 -4.77 8.53 -3.75
C THR A 43 -5.78 8.02 -2.73
N ASP A 44 -6.06 8.77 -1.65
CA ASP A 44 -7.03 8.36 -0.63
C ASP A 44 -8.46 8.48 -1.13
N MET A 45 -8.68 9.22 -2.24
CA MET A 45 -9.98 9.33 -2.93
C MET A 45 -10.53 8.00 -3.45
N TYR A 46 -9.67 6.99 -3.61
CA TYR A 46 -10.06 5.65 -4.08
C TYR A 46 -10.37 4.68 -2.92
N GLY A 47 -10.27 5.15 -1.68
CA GLY A 47 -10.58 4.41 -0.45
C GLY A 47 -9.44 4.44 0.56
N THR A 48 -9.78 4.45 1.86
CA THR A 48 -8.80 4.48 2.96
C THR A 48 -8.81 3.20 3.78
N PHE A 49 -7.65 2.80 4.30
CA PHE A 49 -7.54 1.66 5.22
C PHE A 49 -8.30 1.87 6.54
N SER A 50 -8.46 3.13 6.94
CA SER A 50 -9.19 3.51 8.15
C SER A 50 -10.71 3.58 7.96
N GLY A 51 -11.23 3.38 6.74
CA GLY A 51 -12.67 3.29 6.46
C GLY A 51 -13.39 4.64 6.40
N GLU A 52 -12.67 5.76 6.31
CA GLU A 52 -13.30 7.08 6.13
C GLU A 52 -13.83 7.26 4.70
N ILE A 53 -13.17 6.66 3.72
CA ILE A 53 -13.64 6.59 2.33
C ILE A 53 -13.75 5.11 1.96
N GLU A 54 -14.97 4.69 1.63
CA GLU A 54 -15.24 3.31 1.20
C GLU A 54 -14.65 3.05 -0.18
N ARG A 55 -14.17 1.82 -0.40
CA ARG A 55 -13.70 1.38 -1.72
C ARG A 55 -14.90 1.10 -2.61
N SER A 56 -14.95 1.79 -3.74
CA SER A 56 -16.00 1.60 -4.76
C SER A 56 -15.62 0.61 -5.86
N SER A 57 -14.38 0.13 -5.89
CA SER A 57 -13.87 -0.78 -6.92
C SER A 57 -12.87 -1.79 -6.35
N THR A 58 -12.55 -2.82 -7.13
CA THR A 58 -11.54 -3.81 -6.74
C THR A 58 -10.15 -3.17 -6.63
N PRO A 59 -9.20 -3.77 -5.88
CA PRO A 59 -7.84 -3.26 -5.79
C PRO A 59 -7.16 -3.08 -7.16
N LEU A 60 -7.38 -3.99 -8.11
CA LEU A 60 -6.82 -3.88 -9.46
C LEU A 60 -7.45 -2.72 -10.26
N GLU A 61 -8.76 -2.53 -10.17
CA GLU A 61 -9.44 -1.40 -10.83
C GLU A 61 -9.02 -0.06 -10.24
N SER A 62 -8.87 0.02 -8.91
CA SER A 62 -8.32 1.20 -8.22
C SER A 62 -6.90 1.49 -8.68
N ALA A 63 -6.03 0.47 -8.78
CA ALA A 63 -4.67 0.61 -9.30
C ALA A 63 -4.67 1.16 -10.74
N ARG A 64 -5.52 0.59 -11.62
CA ARG A 64 -5.65 1.06 -13.01
C ARG A 64 -6.12 2.50 -13.08
N ARG A 65 -7.13 2.85 -12.28
CA ARG A 65 -7.67 4.21 -12.23
C ARG A 65 -6.64 5.22 -11.74
N LYS A 66 -5.86 4.88 -10.71
CA LYS A 66 -4.74 5.70 -10.23
C LYS A 66 -3.72 5.99 -11.33
N CYS A 67 -3.33 4.96 -12.11
CA CYS A 67 -2.43 5.15 -13.23
C CYS A 67 -3.02 6.09 -14.29
N MET A 68 -4.27 5.87 -14.71
CA MET A 68 -4.93 6.71 -15.72
C MET A 68 -5.10 8.17 -15.27
N ASP A 69 -5.51 8.38 -14.03
CA ASP A 69 -5.73 9.72 -13.49
C ASP A 69 -4.37 10.45 -13.30
N ALA A 70 -3.31 9.75 -12.90
CA ALA A 70 -1.96 10.30 -12.85
C ALA A 70 -1.40 10.64 -14.25
N CYS A 71 -1.60 9.77 -15.24
CA CYS A 71 -1.24 10.06 -16.63
C CYS A 71 -1.91 11.34 -17.14
N THR A 72 -3.21 11.49 -16.87
CA THR A 72 -4.01 12.66 -17.25
C THR A 72 -3.55 13.92 -16.53
N ALA A 73 -3.39 13.87 -15.21
CA ALA A 73 -3.07 15.04 -14.40
C ALA A 73 -1.65 15.58 -14.65
N TYR A 74 -0.70 14.72 -15.00
CA TYR A 74 0.72 15.10 -15.16
C TYR A 74 1.21 15.03 -16.61
N ASN A 75 0.29 14.89 -17.56
CA ASN A 75 0.55 14.82 -19.00
C ASN A 75 1.68 13.85 -19.34
N CYS A 76 1.53 12.61 -18.87
CA CYS A 76 2.44 11.51 -19.15
C CYS A 76 1.66 10.28 -19.60
N THR A 77 2.35 9.32 -20.20
CA THR A 77 1.74 8.14 -20.80
C THR A 77 2.16 6.84 -20.12
N LEU A 78 2.99 6.94 -19.08
CA LEU A 78 3.54 5.82 -18.33
C LEU A 78 3.35 6.06 -16.82
N ALA A 79 2.72 5.11 -16.13
CA ALA A 79 2.48 5.23 -14.70
C ALA A 79 2.57 3.87 -13.99
N ILE A 80 3.00 3.91 -12.73
CA ILE A 80 2.89 2.80 -11.79
C ILE A 80 2.00 3.19 -10.62
N SER A 81 1.17 2.25 -10.17
CA SER A 81 0.43 2.37 -8.91
C SER A 81 0.59 1.11 -8.07
N SER A 82 0.30 1.25 -6.77
CA SER A 82 0.26 0.13 -5.83
C SER A 82 -1.01 0.17 -4.97
N GLU A 83 -1.65 -0.98 -4.83
CA GLU A 83 -2.84 -1.17 -4.02
C GLU A 83 -2.67 -2.38 -3.12
N GLY A 84 -3.08 -2.24 -1.86
CA GLY A 84 -2.99 -3.30 -0.87
C GLY A 84 -4.34 -3.61 -0.25
N SER A 85 -4.57 -4.85 0.12
CA SER A 85 -5.73 -5.25 0.92
C SER A 85 -5.33 -6.19 2.04
N PHE A 86 -6.06 -6.10 3.14
CA PHE A 86 -5.86 -6.94 4.32
C PHE A 86 -7.16 -7.66 4.63
N GLY A 87 -7.07 -8.94 4.91
CA GLY A 87 -8.25 -9.76 5.18
C GLY A 87 -7.89 -11.23 5.33
N PRO A 88 -8.91 -12.11 5.39
CA PRO A 88 -8.71 -13.55 5.34
C PRO A 88 -7.89 -13.98 4.12
N HIS A 89 -6.91 -14.85 4.33
CA HIS A 89 -6.15 -15.43 3.23
C HIS A 89 -7.09 -16.27 2.34
N PRO A 90 -7.03 -16.16 0.99
CA PRO A 90 -7.95 -16.84 0.07
C PRO A 90 -8.06 -18.35 0.27
N TYR A 91 -6.96 -18.98 0.66
CA TYR A 91 -6.89 -20.43 0.92
C TYR A 91 -6.86 -20.80 2.41
N LEU A 92 -6.70 -19.81 3.31
CA LEU A 92 -6.60 -20.01 4.76
C LEU A 92 -7.50 -18.98 5.48
N PRO A 93 -8.83 -19.16 5.50
CA PRO A 93 -9.77 -18.11 5.92
C PRO A 93 -9.60 -17.59 7.36
N PHE A 94 -8.89 -18.32 8.21
CA PHE A 94 -8.62 -17.95 9.60
C PHE A 94 -7.30 -17.20 9.80
N VAL A 95 -6.53 -16.98 8.74
CA VAL A 95 -5.23 -16.30 8.77
C VAL A 95 -5.34 -14.98 8.04
N HIS A 96 -4.89 -13.90 8.67
CA HIS A 96 -4.79 -12.60 8.00
C HIS A 96 -3.68 -12.61 6.95
N ALA A 97 -3.96 -12.01 5.80
CA ALA A 97 -3.02 -11.85 4.71
C ALA A 97 -2.87 -10.38 4.32
N ASP A 98 -1.67 -10.03 3.91
CA ASP A 98 -1.36 -8.84 3.12
C ASP A 98 -1.37 -9.24 1.64
N ASP A 99 -2.14 -8.52 0.83
CA ASP A 99 -2.29 -8.74 -0.60
C ASP A 99 -2.00 -7.44 -1.34
N GLU A 100 -0.77 -7.31 -1.83
CA GLU A 100 -0.28 -6.13 -2.56
C GLU A 100 -0.27 -6.39 -4.07
N ILE A 101 -0.82 -5.44 -4.81
CA ILE A 101 -0.85 -5.39 -6.27
C ILE A 101 -0.03 -4.19 -6.71
N LEU A 102 0.89 -4.39 -7.64
CA LEU A 102 1.51 -3.32 -8.41
C LEU A 102 1.11 -3.42 -9.87
N LEU A 103 0.87 -2.27 -10.49
CA LEU A 103 0.46 -2.14 -11.87
C LEU A 103 1.33 -1.10 -12.57
N LEU A 104 1.99 -1.49 -13.66
CA LEU A 104 2.53 -0.57 -14.66
C LEU A 104 1.52 -0.45 -15.81
N LEU A 105 1.20 0.78 -16.18
CA LEU A 105 0.33 1.12 -17.29
C LEU A 105 1.08 1.99 -18.29
N ASP A 106 1.11 1.54 -19.55
CA ASP A 106 1.65 2.28 -20.68
C ASP A 106 0.56 2.51 -21.72
N LEU A 107 0.15 3.77 -21.85
CA LEU A 107 -0.91 4.20 -22.76
C LEU A 107 -0.46 4.27 -24.22
N GLU A 108 0.83 4.48 -24.49
CA GLU A 108 1.35 4.58 -25.88
C GLU A 108 1.37 3.22 -26.56
N ASN A 109 1.77 2.18 -25.83
CA ASN A 109 1.84 0.81 -26.34
C ASN A 109 0.63 -0.05 -25.99
N ASN A 110 -0.39 0.53 -25.34
CA ASN A 110 -1.56 -0.19 -24.82
C ASN A 110 -1.15 -1.43 -23.99
N LEU A 111 -0.21 -1.23 -23.07
CA LEU A 111 0.43 -2.29 -22.29
C LEU A 111 0.10 -2.13 -20.81
N GLU A 112 -0.34 -3.22 -20.20
CA GLU A 112 -0.64 -3.32 -18.77
C GLU A 112 0.16 -4.50 -18.19
N ILE A 113 1.06 -4.22 -17.25
CA ILE A 113 1.86 -5.24 -16.55
C ILE A 113 1.47 -5.20 -15.08
N LYS A 114 0.99 -6.31 -14.55
CA LYS A 114 0.53 -6.41 -13.15
C LYS A 114 1.22 -7.55 -12.44
N VAL A 115 1.51 -7.34 -11.16
CA VAL A 115 2.01 -8.39 -10.27
C VAL A 115 1.26 -8.35 -8.94
N ARG A 116 1.21 -9.51 -8.28
CA ARG A 116 0.59 -9.70 -6.97
C ARG A 116 1.59 -10.33 -6.00
N GLU A 117 1.63 -9.82 -4.78
CA GLU A 117 2.37 -10.36 -3.66
C GLU A 117 1.40 -10.64 -2.52
N LEU A 118 1.11 -11.91 -2.28
CA LEU A 118 0.25 -12.38 -1.21
C LEU A 118 1.10 -13.02 -0.11
N THR A 119 0.96 -12.56 1.13
CA THR A 119 1.73 -13.09 2.26
C THR A 119 0.90 -13.15 3.54
N THR A 120 1.18 -14.12 4.40
CA THR A 120 0.65 -14.19 5.76
C THR A 120 1.51 -13.44 6.77
N THR A 121 2.65 -12.90 6.35
CA THR A 121 3.53 -12.08 7.21
C THR A 121 2.95 -10.67 7.31
N THR A 122 2.07 -10.48 8.28
CA THR A 122 1.44 -9.19 8.56
C THR A 122 1.14 -9.05 10.04
N ASN A 123 1.18 -7.82 10.55
CA ASN A 123 0.72 -7.48 11.90
C ASN A 123 -0.76 -7.03 11.90
N PHE A 124 -1.48 -7.12 10.78
CA PHE A 124 -2.86 -6.67 10.65
C PHE A 124 -3.75 -7.23 11.76
N ASN A 125 -4.19 -6.34 12.65
CA ASN A 125 -5.02 -6.70 13.78
C ASN A 125 -5.76 -5.47 14.32
N GLY A 126 -6.85 -5.71 15.03
CA GLY A 126 -7.61 -4.69 15.73
C GLY A 126 -8.45 -5.27 16.85
N GLN A 127 -8.55 -4.55 17.96
CA GLN A 127 -9.21 -5.04 19.16
C GLN A 127 -9.84 -3.89 19.97
N LEU A 128 -11.01 -4.16 20.56
CA LEU A 128 -11.62 -3.29 21.56
C LEU A 128 -11.03 -3.60 22.94
N LEU A 129 -10.48 -2.58 23.59
CA LEU A 129 -9.68 -2.68 24.81
C LEU A 129 -10.25 -1.76 25.89
N LYS A 130 -10.14 -2.16 27.15
CA LYS A 130 -10.82 -1.50 28.28
C LYS A 130 -9.87 -0.94 29.34
N ASN A 131 -8.58 -1.21 29.24
CA ASN A 131 -7.57 -0.74 30.19
C ASN A 131 -6.19 -0.66 29.53
N HIS A 132 -5.25 -0.03 30.23
CA HIS A 132 -3.87 0.15 29.76
C HIS A 132 -3.11 -1.16 29.57
N GLU A 133 -3.30 -2.14 30.45
CA GLU A 133 -2.61 -3.44 30.35
C GLU A 133 -2.97 -4.18 29.05
N GLU A 134 -4.25 -4.14 28.69
CA GLU A 134 -4.77 -4.66 27.42
C GLU A 134 -4.18 -3.91 26.21
N VAL A 135 -4.08 -2.58 26.28
CA VAL A 135 -3.46 -1.76 25.23
C VAL A 135 -1.98 -2.08 25.07
N ASP A 136 -1.23 -2.18 26.16
CA ASP A 136 0.19 -2.53 26.14
C ASP A 136 0.42 -3.92 25.54
N ALA A 137 -0.43 -4.88 25.90
CA ALA A 137 -0.37 -6.23 25.35
C ALA A 137 -0.68 -6.25 23.84
N PHE A 138 -1.66 -5.47 23.39
CA PHE A 138 -1.95 -5.30 21.97
C PHE A 138 -0.79 -4.62 21.23
N ALA A 139 -0.27 -3.51 21.76
CA ALA A 139 0.80 -2.73 21.15
C ALA A 139 2.06 -3.58 20.90
N ARG A 140 2.43 -4.44 21.86
CA ARG A 140 3.55 -5.38 21.69
C ARG A 140 3.31 -6.37 20.54
N LYS A 141 2.11 -6.94 20.44
CA LYS A 141 1.76 -7.87 19.33
C LYS A 141 1.70 -7.16 17.98
N ALA A 142 1.30 -5.90 17.98
CA ALA A 142 1.27 -5.02 16.82
C ALA A 142 2.66 -4.52 16.38
N LEU A 143 3.73 -4.90 17.08
CA LEU A 143 5.12 -4.45 16.83
C LEU A 143 5.34 -2.95 17.06
N PHE A 144 4.52 -2.31 17.89
CA PHE A 144 4.70 -0.92 18.31
C PHE A 144 5.97 -0.75 19.17
N PRO A 145 6.74 0.35 19.04
CA PRO A 145 6.50 1.54 18.22
C PRO A 145 7.12 1.51 16.82
N SER A 146 7.76 0.40 16.43
CA SER A 146 8.29 0.27 15.05
C SER A 146 7.17 0.34 14.00
N HIS A 147 5.97 -0.08 14.37
CA HIS A 147 4.75 0.05 13.61
C HIS A 147 3.82 1.03 14.31
N GLY A 148 3.11 1.85 13.54
CA GLY A 148 2.13 2.78 14.06
C GLY A 148 0.82 2.11 14.46
N LEU A 149 0.05 2.81 15.30
CA LEU A 149 -1.29 2.43 15.71
C LEU A 149 -2.31 3.47 15.28
N VAL A 150 -3.55 3.01 15.16
CA VAL A 150 -4.74 3.83 14.99
C VAL A 150 -5.65 3.58 16.19
N LEU A 151 -6.09 4.66 16.82
CA LEU A 151 -7.02 4.64 17.96
C LEU A 151 -8.35 5.25 17.52
N ARG A 152 -9.45 4.60 17.88
CA ARG A 152 -10.81 5.09 17.64
C ARG A 152 -11.75 4.66 18.76
N ARG A 153 -12.91 5.29 18.84
CA ARG A 153 -13.91 4.98 19.89
C ARG A 153 -14.40 3.53 19.85
N ASP A 154 -14.66 3.01 18.66
CA ASP A 154 -15.15 1.65 18.41
C ASP A 154 -14.72 1.21 17.01
N LYS A 155 -14.82 -0.08 16.68
CA LYS A 155 -14.36 -0.70 15.44
C LYS A 155 -14.81 0.06 14.19
N ASP A 156 -16.10 0.35 14.11
CA ASP A 156 -16.72 0.97 12.92
C ASP A 156 -16.81 2.51 13.03
N ALA A 157 -16.18 3.11 14.04
CA ALA A 157 -16.21 4.56 14.22
C ALA A 157 -15.35 5.27 13.16
N THR A 158 -15.98 6.15 12.38
CA THR A 158 -15.32 7.02 11.39
C THR A 158 -15.03 8.42 11.95
N THR A 159 -15.51 8.73 13.15
CA THR A 159 -15.24 9.96 13.90
C THR A 159 -14.52 9.64 15.21
N ASP A 160 -13.86 10.63 15.80
CA ASP A 160 -12.97 10.43 16.96
C ASP A 160 -11.92 9.33 16.68
N LEU A 161 -11.16 9.55 15.60
CA LEU A 161 -10.14 8.67 15.06
C LEU A 161 -8.79 9.40 15.11
N THR A 162 -7.76 8.73 15.64
CA THR A 162 -6.39 9.24 15.66
C THR A 162 -5.48 8.23 14.98
N LYS A 163 -4.88 8.62 13.85
CA LYS A 163 -4.01 7.77 13.04
C LYS A 163 -2.54 8.15 13.22
N GLY A 164 -1.63 7.22 12.99
CA GLY A 164 -0.19 7.49 12.97
C GLY A 164 0.42 7.69 14.35
N VAL A 165 -0.13 7.04 15.37
CA VAL A 165 0.45 7.02 16.71
C VAL A 165 1.69 6.13 16.65
N ALA A 166 2.87 6.73 16.86
CA ALA A 166 4.16 6.07 16.65
C ALA A 166 5.14 6.24 17.82
N ASP A 167 4.68 6.73 18.98
CA ASP A 167 5.48 6.89 20.19
C ASP A 167 4.64 6.64 21.45
N ILE A 168 5.30 6.12 22.49
CA ILE A 168 4.62 5.65 23.71
C ILE A 168 3.95 6.79 24.46
N GLN A 169 4.55 7.99 24.48
CA GLN A 169 4.01 9.14 25.20
C GLN A 169 2.67 9.59 24.60
N THR A 170 2.59 9.64 23.27
CA THR A 170 1.35 9.93 22.54
C THR A 170 0.31 8.84 22.75
N LEU A 171 0.72 7.56 22.72
CA LEU A 171 -0.18 6.43 22.97
C LEU A 171 -0.82 6.53 24.36
N ASP A 172 -0.02 6.64 25.42
CA ASP A 172 -0.51 6.70 26.80
C ASP A 172 -1.48 7.87 27.02
N LYS A 173 -1.13 9.05 26.47
CA LYS A 173 -1.99 10.23 26.53
C LYS A 173 -3.34 9.98 25.86
N LEU A 174 -3.34 9.42 24.65
CA LEU A 174 -4.57 9.15 23.91
C LEU A 174 -5.41 8.09 24.61
N VAL A 175 -4.81 6.99 25.06
CA VAL A 175 -5.51 5.92 25.78
C VAL A 175 -6.22 6.49 27.01
N ASN A 176 -5.54 7.33 27.80
CA ASN A 176 -6.18 8.00 28.93
C ASN A 176 -7.39 8.84 28.52
N VAL A 177 -7.30 9.57 27.40
CA VAL A 177 -8.42 10.37 26.87
C VAL A 177 -9.58 9.47 26.44
N TYR A 178 -9.33 8.42 25.65
CA TYR A 178 -10.37 7.51 25.17
C TYR A 178 -11.03 6.74 26.32
N LEU A 179 -10.25 6.17 27.25
CA LEU A 179 -10.78 5.44 28.41
C LEU A 179 -11.58 6.36 29.33
N SER A 180 -11.13 7.60 29.57
CA SER A 180 -11.86 8.55 30.40
C SER A 180 -13.17 9.02 29.74
N LYS A 181 -13.17 9.18 28.41
CA LYS A 181 -14.32 9.69 27.65
C LYS A 181 -15.35 8.61 27.32
N TYR A 182 -14.92 7.39 27.04
CA TYR A 182 -15.77 6.32 26.51
C TYR A 182 -15.73 5.02 27.32
N GLY A 183 -14.83 4.87 28.30
CA GLY A 183 -14.63 3.63 29.06
C GLY A 183 -13.94 2.51 28.29
N GLN A 184 -13.62 2.72 27.02
CA GLN A 184 -13.00 1.76 26.11
C GLN A 184 -12.30 2.48 24.95
N VAL A 185 -11.43 1.77 24.25
CA VAL A 185 -10.75 2.24 23.05
C VAL A 185 -10.59 1.07 22.08
N TYR A 186 -10.90 1.27 20.80
CA TYR A 186 -10.55 0.32 19.76
C TYR A 186 -9.19 0.72 19.18
N VAL A 187 -8.24 -0.22 19.26
CA VAL A 187 -6.86 -0.04 18.78
C VAL A 187 -6.64 -1.01 17.64
N GLU A 188 -6.08 -0.52 16.54
CA GLU A 188 -5.69 -1.33 15.39
C GLU A 188 -4.31 -0.93 14.88
N THR A 189 -3.71 -1.82 14.11
CA THR A 189 -2.44 -1.55 13.43
C THR A 189 -2.62 -0.53 12.32
N ASP A 190 -1.76 0.48 12.27
CA ASP A 190 -1.76 1.44 11.18
C ASP A 190 -1.15 0.78 9.94
N MET A 191 -2.01 0.30 9.03
CA MET A 191 -1.54 -0.40 7.84
C MET A 191 -1.01 0.54 6.76
N ARG A 192 -1.00 1.86 6.93
CA ARG A 192 -0.44 2.77 5.91
C ARG A 192 1.08 2.54 5.81
N ALA A 193 1.62 2.42 4.60
CA ALA A 193 3.00 1.98 4.37
C ALA A 193 4.06 2.77 5.18
N MET A 194 3.91 4.09 5.30
CA MET A 194 4.81 4.94 6.10
C MET A 194 4.85 4.62 7.61
N TYR A 195 3.83 3.94 8.14
CA TYR A 195 3.73 3.51 9.55
C TYR A 195 3.90 2.00 9.71
N ASN A 196 4.10 1.25 8.62
CA ASN A 196 4.15 -0.20 8.66
C ASN A 196 5.36 -0.72 7.87
N PRO A 197 6.53 -0.85 8.52
CA PRO A 197 7.73 -1.39 7.89
C PRO A 197 7.52 -2.78 7.26
N THR A 198 6.77 -3.68 7.92
CA THR A 198 6.47 -5.01 7.39
C THR A 198 5.77 -4.92 6.04
N ARG A 199 4.73 -4.09 5.93
CA ARG A 199 4.03 -3.85 4.65
C ARG A 199 4.95 -3.20 3.61
N MET A 200 5.80 -2.25 4.02
CA MET A 200 6.75 -1.60 3.11
C MET A 200 7.69 -2.62 2.46
N GLU A 201 8.14 -3.63 3.20
CA GLU A 201 8.94 -4.72 2.66
C GLU A 201 8.16 -5.56 1.63
N VAL A 202 6.88 -5.87 1.90
CA VAL A 202 6.00 -6.60 0.97
C VAL A 202 5.83 -5.83 -0.36
N ILE A 203 5.61 -4.51 -0.28
CA ILE A 203 5.55 -3.63 -1.46
C ILE A 203 6.87 -3.67 -2.22
N GLY A 204 8.02 -3.69 -1.52
CA GLY A 204 9.33 -3.85 -2.13
C GLY A 204 9.51 -5.17 -2.87
N ARG A 205 9.01 -6.29 -2.30
CA ARG A 205 9.00 -7.59 -2.99
C ARG A 205 8.13 -7.55 -4.25
N ALA A 206 6.96 -6.95 -4.18
CA ALA A 206 6.09 -6.77 -5.32
C ALA A 206 6.73 -5.87 -6.40
N ALA A 207 7.43 -4.80 -6.02
CA ALA A 207 8.18 -3.95 -6.95
C ALA A 207 9.32 -4.72 -7.63
N LYS A 208 10.02 -5.58 -6.89
CA LYS A 208 11.03 -6.46 -7.46
C LYS A 208 10.43 -7.44 -8.46
N LYS A 209 9.32 -8.10 -8.11
CA LYS A 209 8.58 -8.97 -9.05
C LYS A 209 8.18 -8.23 -10.31
N LEU A 210 7.66 -7.00 -10.20
CA LEU A 210 7.30 -6.17 -11.34
C LEU A 210 8.52 -5.91 -12.24
N SER A 211 9.67 -5.57 -11.66
CA SER A 211 10.90 -5.35 -12.41
C SER A 211 11.34 -6.59 -13.20
N ASP A 212 11.19 -7.78 -12.62
CA ASP A 212 11.57 -9.04 -13.26
C ASP A 212 10.61 -9.36 -14.42
N VAL A 213 9.30 -9.13 -14.23
CA VAL A 213 8.29 -9.31 -15.29
C VAL A 213 8.48 -8.30 -16.43
N ILE A 214 8.85 -7.04 -16.14
CA ILE A 214 9.17 -6.05 -17.18
C ILE A 214 10.36 -6.50 -18.02
N LEU A 215 11.38 -7.08 -17.41
CA LEU A 215 12.56 -7.58 -18.11
C LEU A 215 12.29 -8.84 -18.94
N ASN A 216 11.23 -9.57 -18.63
CA ASN A 216 10.79 -10.70 -19.44
C ASN A 216 10.01 -10.19 -20.66
N THR A 217 10.57 -10.39 -21.85
CA THR A 217 10.01 -9.88 -23.10
C THR A 217 9.44 -11.00 -23.96
N CYS A 218 8.45 -10.65 -24.78
CA CYS A 218 7.87 -11.59 -25.74
C CYS A 218 8.94 -12.02 -26.76
N PRO A 219 9.17 -13.34 -26.97
CA PRO A 219 10.21 -13.82 -27.89
C PRO A 219 9.94 -13.47 -29.37
N ARG A 220 8.73 -13.00 -29.70
CA ARG A 220 8.33 -12.62 -31.06
C ARG A 220 8.44 -11.12 -31.33
N CYS A 221 8.04 -10.28 -30.39
CA CYS A 221 7.92 -8.83 -30.60
C CYS A 221 8.70 -7.99 -29.58
N ASN A 222 9.42 -8.63 -28.65
CA ASN A 222 10.20 -8.00 -27.59
C ASN A 222 9.40 -7.08 -26.64
N THR A 223 8.07 -7.12 -26.68
CA THR A 223 7.23 -6.34 -25.74
C THR A 223 7.48 -6.79 -24.30
N PRO A 224 7.74 -5.87 -23.36
CA PRO A 224 7.87 -6.15 -21.93
C PRO A 224 6.64 -6.81 -21.31
N GLY A 225 6.83 -7.55 -20.22
CA GLY A 225 5.71 -8.11 -19.44
C GLY A 225 5.25 -9.49 -19.92
N PHE A 226 6.12 -10.24 -20.59
CA PHE A 226 5.82 -11.60 -20.99
C PHE A 226 5.99 -12.54 -19.79
N ASP A 227 4.86 -13.05 -19.28
CA ASP A 227 4.84 -13.96 -18.15
C ASP A 227 3.80 -15.07 -18.36
N VAL A 228 3.95 -16.17 -17.62
CA VAL A 228 2.99 -17.28 -17.65
C VAL A 228 1.76 -16.86 -16.85
N THR A 229 0.60 -16.82 -17.51
CA THR A 229 -0.68 -16.60 -16.82
C THR A 229 -1.15 -17.92 -16.21
N GLU A 230 -1.21 -18.01 -14.89
CA GLU A 230 -1.98 -19.04 -14.18
C GLU A 230 -3.49 -18.78 -14.23
#